data_AF-A0A841MVG0-F1
#
_entry.id   AF-A0A841MVG0-F1
#
_cell.length_a   1.000
_cell.length_b   1.000
_cell.length_c   1.000
_cell.angle_alpha   90.00
_cell.angle_beta   90.00
_cell.angle_gamma   90.00
#
_symmetry.space_group_name_H-M   'P 1'
#
loop_
_entity.id
_entity.type
_entity.pdbx_description
1 polymer ?
#
loop_
_entity_poly.entity_id
_entity_poly.type
_entity_poly.pdbx_seq_one_letter_code
_entity_poly.pdbx_strand_id
1 'polypeptide(L)'
;MIQSILIPPQNFLPQKPLLTYLGYMIATFGTILTVQSSKQIHLKEFLGLKSEPKSQKLITSGLYGKMRHPLYLGLLMIFLGFVLVSAQYTALVHFFCLVVYLPFGIYFEEKNLVDQYGDAYLNYQKNVPMLFPTWSKKKRA
;
A
#
# COMPACT_ATOMS: atom_id res chain seq x y z
N MET A 1 -2.33 -22.25 -1.00
CA MET A 1 -1.62 -23.35 -1.69
C MET A 1 -2.55 -24.38 -2.35
N ILE A 2 -3.80 -24.57 -1.87
CA ILE A 2 -4.75 -25.54 -2.47
C ILE A 2 -5.45 -25.01 -3.74
N GLN A 3 -5.63 -23.69 -3.88
CA GLN A 3 -6.32 -23.13 -5.05
C GLN A 3 -5.51 -23.15 -6.36
N SER A 4 -4.20 -23.38 -6.33
CA SER A 4 -3.36 -23.45 -7.53
C SER A 4 -3.45 -24.78 -8.28
N ILE A 5 -4.10 -25.80 -7.71
CA ILE A 5 -4.24 -27.13 -8.32
C ILE A 5 -5.48 -27.21 -9.24
N LEU A 6 -6.51 -26.40 -8.99
CA LEU A 6 -7.81 -26.53 -9.66
C LEU A 6 -8.01 -25.59 -10.85
N ILE A 7 -7.20 -24.53 -10.96
CA ILE A 7 -7.28 -23.57 -12.06
C ILE A 7 -6.02 -23.73 -12.89
N PRO A 8 -6.09 -24.28 -14.12
CA PRO A 8 -4.93 -24.33 -14.99
C PRO A 8 -4.38 -22.90 -15.13
N PRO A 9 -3.06 -22.68 -15.05
CA PRO A 9 -2.47 -21.35 -15.24
C PRO A 9 -2.63 -20.98 -16.72
N GLN A 10 -3.83 -20.52 -17.05
CA GLN A 10 -4.13 -19.98 -18.37
C GLN A 10 -3.53 -18.59 -18.39
N ASN A 11 -2.51 -18.44 -19.22
CA ASN A 11 -1.93 -17.14 -19.46
C ASN A 11 -2.90 -16.35 -20.32
N PHE A 12 -3.32 -15.19 -19.85
CA PHE A 12 -4.22 -14.32 -20.61
C PHE A 12 -3.44 -13.44 -21.60
N LEU A 13 -2.12 -13.34 -21.44
CA LEU A 13 -1.21 -12.63 -22.35
C LEU A 13 -0.01 -13.49 -22.74
N PRO A 14 0.49 -13.37 -23.98
CA PRO A 14 1.76 -13.96 -24.38
C PRO A 14 2.90 -13.28 -23.61
N GLN A 15 3.73 -14.08 -22.95
CA GLN A 15 4.86 -13.60 -22.16
C GLN A 15 5.96 -13.03 -23.07
N LYS A 16 6.05 -11.70 -23.12
CA LYS A 16 7.13 -10.99 -23.81
C LYS A 16 8.19 -10.58 -22.78
N PRO A 17 9.50 -10.72 -23.08
CA PRO A 17 10.57 -10.36 -22.13
C PRO A 17 10.42 -8.94 -21.56
N LEU A 18 10.01 -7.98 -22.39
CA LEU A 18 9.76 -6.60 -21.97
C LEU A 18 8.72 -6.49 -20.85
N LEU A 19 7.61 -7.24 -20.94
CA LEU A 19 6.54 -7.21 -19.94
C LEU A 19 7.04 -7.77 -18.60
N THR A 20 7.82 -8.85 -18.66
CA THR A 20 8.43 -9.47 -17.50
C THR A 20 9.43 -8.54 -16.82
N TYR A 21 10.31 -7.86 -17.58
CA TYR A 21 11.24 -6.87 -17.02
C TYR A 21 10.51 -5.69 -16.37
N LEU A 22 9.49 -5.14 -17.04
CA LEU A 22 8.66 -4.08 -16.46
C LEU A 22 7.98 -4.54 -15.17
N GLY A 23 7.46 -5.76 -15.15
CA GLY A 23 6.87 -6.37 -13.96
C GLY A 23 7.84 -6.43 -12.78
N TYR A 24 9.07 -6.90 -13.01
CA TYR A 24 10.12 -6.92 -11.97
C TYR A 24 10.50 -5.51 -11.51
N MET A 25 10.61 -4.54 -12.42
CA MET A 25 10.92 -3.15 -12.05
C MET A 25 9.82 -2.55 -11.15
N ILE A 26 8.55 -2.75 -11.51
CA ILE A 26 7.40 -2.26 -10.74
C ILE A 26 7.34 -2.96 -9.37
N ALA A 27 7.50 -4.29 -9.32
CA ALA A 27 7.47 -5.04 -8.06
C ALA A 27 8.63 -4.65 -7.12
N THR A 28 9.83 -4.45 -7.68
CA THR A 28 11.00 -4.01 -6.91
C THR A 28 10.76 -2.62 -6.34
N PHE A 29 10.25 -1.68 -7.14
CA PHE A 29 9.93 -0.35 -6.67
C PHE A 29 8.84 -0.35 -5.58
N GLY A 30 7.79 -1.14 -5.75
CA GLY A 30 6.75 -1.35 -4.74
C GLY A 30 7.30 -1.94 -3.44
N THR A 31 8.26 -2.86 -3.54
CA THR A 31 8.96 -3.43 -2.38
C THR A 31 9.78 -2.38 -1.64
N ILE A 32 10.53 -1.54 -2.37
CA ILE A 32 11.29 -0.42 -1.78
C ILE A 32 10.35 0.53 -1.04
N LEU A 33 9.24 0.93 -1.65
CA LEU A 33 8.23 1.78 -1.00
C LEU A 33 7.65 1.14 0.26
N THR A 34 7.31 -0.13 0.20
CA THR A 34 6.78 -0.89 1.35
C THR A 34 7.78 -0.92 2.49
N VAL A 35 9.04 -1.27 2.20
CA VAL A 35 10.11 -1.32 3.21
C VAL A 35 10.39 0.06 3.81
N GLN A 36 10.44 1.12 3.00
CA GLN A 36 10.64 2.49 3.50
C GLN A 36 9.47 3.00 4.35
N SER A 37 8.25 2.58 4.02
CA SER A 37 7.02 2.92 4.77
C SER A 37 6.95 2.19 6.10
N SER A 38 7.30 0.90 6.11
CA SER A 38 7.33 0.06 7.32
C SER A 38 8.44 0.44 8.31
N LYS A 39 9.46 1.20 7.90
CA LYS A 39 10.44 1.77 8.83
C LYS A 39 9.87 2.92 9.67
N GLN A 40 8.84 3.58 9.17
CA GLN A 40 8.17 4.69 9.84
C GLN A 40 6.98 4.22 10.69
N ILE A 41 6.33 3.10 10.32
CA ILE A 41 5.30 2.47 11.14
C ILE A 41 5.94 1.41 12.05
N HIS A 42 5.62 1.42 13.35
CA HIS A 42 5.97 0.27 14.18
C HIS A 42 5.10 -0.94 13.80
N LEU A 43 5.72 -1.99 13.24
CA LEU A 43 5.03 -3.22 12.78
C LEU A 43 4.07 -3.83 13.83
N LYS A 44 4.39 -3.72 15.12
CA LYS A 44 3.53 -4.20 16.22
C LYS A 44 2.22 -3.42 16.35
N GLU A 45 2.25 -2.14 16.00
CA GLU A 45 1.09 -1.23 16.01
C GLU A 45 0.21 -1.50 14.79
N PHE A 46 0.82 -1.72 13.62
CA PHE A 46 0.11 -2.16 12.41
C PHE A 46 -0.60 -3.51 12.59
N LEU A 47 0.03 -4.46 13.29
CA LEU A 47 -0.55 -5.78 13.57
C LEU A 47 -1.58 -5.77 14.71
N GLY A 48 -1.85 -4.62 15.34
CA GLY A 48 -2.78 -4.52 16.47
C GLY A 48 -2.32 -5.28 17.73
N LEU A 49 -1.04 -5.61 17.83
CA LEU A 49 -0.47 -6.44 18.90
C LEU A 49 -0.05 -5.62 20.14
N LYS A 50 -0.36 -4.33 20.19
CA LYS A 50 0.05 -3.43 21.28
C LYS A 50 -1.15 -2.64 21.79
N SER A 51 -1.48 -2.82 23.07
CA SER A 51 -2.67 -2.26 23.74
C SER A 51 -2.40 -1.00 24.56
N GLU A 52 -1.20 -0.41 24.48
CA GLU A 52 -0.80 0.69 25.36
C GLU A 52 -0.94 2.05 24.67
N PRO A 53 -1.70 3.01 25.23
CA PRO A 53 -1.89 4.34 24.68
C PRO A 53 -0.68 5.21 25.05
N LYS A 54 0.50 4.89 24.52
CA LYS A 54 1.56 5.88 24.52
C LYS A 54 1.24 6.86 23.40
N SER A 55 1.10 8.14 23.79
CA SER A 55 1.09 9.35 22.97
C SER A 55 2.23 9.35 21.93
N GLN A 56 2.16 8.47 20.95
CA GLN A 56 3.01 8.50 19.77
C GLN A 56 2.54 9.70 18.97
N LYS A 57 3.46 10.56 18.57
CA LYS A 57 3.11 11.71 17.74
C LYS A 57 2.68 11.20 16.36
N LEU A 58 1.64 11.81 15.79
CA LEU A 58 1.20 11.53 14.43
C LEU A 58 2.38 11.70 13.47
N ILE A 59 2.69 10.64 12.72
CA ILE A 59 3.81 10.63 11.76
C ILE A 59 3.34 11.28 10.46
N THR A 60 3.91 12.44 10.15
CA THR A 60 3.57 13.24 8.95
C THR A 60 4.79 13.62 8.12
N SER A 61 5.96 13.04 8.43
CA SER A 61 7.22 13.29 7.74
C SER A 61 7.51 12.21 6.68
N GLY A 62 8.56 12.41 5.88
CA GLY A 62 9.02 11.40 4.92
C GLY A 62 7.98 11.05 3.85
N LEU A 63 7.64 9.76 3.74
CA LEU A 63 6.64 9.27 2.78
C LEU A 63 5.22 9.63 3.20
N TYR A 64 4.93 9.59 4.50
CA TYR A 64 3.64 9.98 5.07
C TYR A 64 3.36 11.48 4.87
N GLY A 65 4.39 12.31 4.73
CA GLY A 65 4.21 13.71 4.33
C GLY A 65 3.72 13.92 2.88
N LYS A 66 3.92 12.93 2.00
CA LYS A 66 3.60 13.01 0.56
C LYS A 66 2.29 12.32 0.20
N MET A 67 1.97 11.23 0.90
CA MET A 67 0.73 10.46 0.78
C MET A 67 0.42 9.79 2.11
N ARG A 68 -0.86 9.55 2.42
CA ARG A 68 -1.25 8.98 3.71
C ARG A 68 -0.97 7.48 3.81
N HIS A 69 -1.02 6.77 2.70
CA HIS A 69 -0.93 5.31 2.67
C HIS A 69 0.16 4.76 1.72
N PRO A 70 1.44 5.10 1.94
CA PRO A 70 2.53 4.66 1.08
C PRO A 70 2.77 3.15 1.12
N LEU A 71 2.41 2.48 2.21
CA LEU A 71 2.44 1.03 2.34
C LEU A 71 1.43 0.35 1.39
N TYR A 72 0.20 0.86 1.31
CA TYR A 72 -0.81 0.33 0.40
C TYR A 72 -0.47 0.58 -1.07
N LEU A 73 0.09 1.74 -1.40
CA LEU A 73 0.61 1.98 -2.74
C LEU A 73 1.72 0.96 -3.10
N GLY A 74 2.66 0.73 -2.18
CA GLY A 74 3.71 -0.28 -2.37
C GLY A 74 3.14 -1.68 -2.62
N LEU A 75 2.14 -2.09 -1.85
CA LEU A 75 1.46 -3.37 -1.99
C LEU A 75 0.75 -3.50 -3.35
N LEU A 76 0.04 -2.46 -3.79
CA LEU A 76 -0.58 -2.41 -5.13
C LEU A 76 0.46 -2.58 -6.23
N MET A 77 1.62 -1.91 -6.12
CA MET A 77 2.69 -2.04 -7.10
C MET A 77 3.31 -3.45 -7.13
N ILE A 78 3.51 -4.07 -5.97
CA ILE A 78 4.01 -5.46 -5.89
C ILE A 78 3.06 -6.42 -6.62
N PHE A 79 1.76 -6.35 -6.34
CA PHE A 79 0.78 -7.23 -6.96
C PHE A 79 0.60 -6.92 -8.45
N LEU A 80 0.65 -5.65 -8.87
CA LEU A 80 0.64 -5.29 -10.28
C LEU A 80 1.86 -5.86 -11.01
N GLY A 81 3.06 -5.73 -10.43
CA GLY A 81 4.26 -6.34 -10.98
C GLY A 81 4.16 -7.86 -11.08
N PHE A 82 3.56 -8.52 -10.08
CA PHE A 82 3.30 -9.96 -10.11
C PHE A 82 2.32 -10.37 -11.21
N VAL A 83 1.27 -9.58 -11.49
CA VAL A 83 0.37 -9.79 -12.64
C VAL A 83 1.14 -9.72 -13.95
N LEU A 84 2.05 -8.76 -14.11
CA LEU A 84 2.85 -8.60 -15.33
C LEU A 84 3.87 -9.72 -15.53
N VAL A 85 4.50 -10.20 -14.45
CA VAL A 85 5.48 -11.30 -14.51
C VAL A 85 4.79 -12.64 -14.77
N SER A 86 3.66 -12.91 -14.11
CA SER A 86 2.97 -14.21 -14.23
C SER A 86 2.06 -14.30 -15.46
N ALA A 87 1.43 -13.18 -15.86
CA ALA A 87 0.35 -13.12 -16.86
C ALA A 87 -0.78 -14.14 -16.62
N GLN A 88 -1.01 -14.51 -15.36
CA GLN A 88 -2.02 -15.50 -14.97
C GLN A 88 -3.33 -14.82 -14.53
N TYR A 89 -4.47 -15.42 -14.88
CA TYR A 89 -5.78 -14.95 -14.39
C TYR A 89 -5.87 -14.95 -12.86
N THR A 90 -5.26 -15.94 -12.21
CA THR A 90 -5.22 -16.02 -10.74
C THR A 90 -4.55 -14.80 -10.12
N ALA A 91 -3.42 -14.34 -10.69
CA ALA A 91 -2.74 -13.12 -10.23
C ALA A 91 -3.62 -11.88 -10.43
N LEU A 92 -4.33 -11.80 -11.57
CA LEU A 92 -5.24 -10.69 -11.85
C LEU A 92 -6.41 -10.64 -10.86
N VAL A 93 -7.00 -11.80 -10.52
CA VAL A 93 -8.04 -11.91 -9.50
C VAL A 93 -7.53 -11.43 -8.14
N HIS A 94 -6.33 -11.85 -7.72
CA HIS A 94 -5.75 -11.39 -6.46
C HIS A 94 -5.50 -9.88 -6.45
N PHE A 95 -4.97 -9.32 -7.53
CA PHE A 95 -4.78 -7.87 -7.66
C PHE A 95 -6.11 -7.12 -7.59
N PHE A 96 -7.15 -7.63 -8.27
CA PHE A 96 -8.48 -7.03 -8.24
C PHE A 96 -9.10 -7.09 -6.84
N CYS A 97 -9.06 -8.26 -6.17
CA CYS A 97 -9.50 -8.40 -4.78
C CYS A 97 -8.78 -7.40 -3.87
N LEU A 98 -7.48 -7.21 -4.05
CA LEU A 98 -6.70 -6.24 -3.28
C LEU A 98 -7.14 -4.79 -3.54
N VAL A 99 -7.34 -4.41 -4.81
CA VAL A 99 -7.83 -3.07 -5.20
C VAL A 99 -9.21 -2.78 -4.59
N VAL A 100 -10.09 -3.78 -4.55
CA VAL A 100 -11.43 -3.65 -3.95
C VAL A 100 -11.35 -3.62 -2.41
N TYR A 101 -10.48 -4.42 -1.80
CA TYR A 101 -10.34 -4.52 -0.35
C TYR A 101 -9.70 -3.27 0.30
N LEU A 102 -8.66 -2.72 -0.33
CA LEU A 102 -7.87 -1.64 0.25
C LEU A 102 -8.66 -0.39 0.65
N PRO A 103 -9.65 0.10 -0.14
CA PRO A 103 -10.50 1.22 0.27
C PRO A 103 -11.21 0.99 1.62
N PHE A 104 -11.66 -0.25 1.90
CA PHE A 104 -12.29 -0.58 3.18
C PHE A 104 -11.25 -0.57 4.31
N GLY A 105 -10.08 -1.17 4.09
CA GLY A 105 -8.97 -1.13 5.06
C GLY A 105 -8.55 0.29 5.41
N ILE A 106 -8.38 1.14 4.38
CA ILE A 106 -8.10 2.56 4.52
C ILE A 106 -9.18 3.24 5.35
N TYR A 107 -10.47 3.04 5.03
CA TYR A 107 -11.56 3.68 5.76
C TYR A 107 -11.53 3.39 7.26
N PHE A 108 -11.37 2.12 7.65
CA PHE A 108 -11.31 1.74 9.06
C PHE A 108 -10.04 2.23 9.75
N GLU A 109 -8.90 2.21 9.07
CA GLU A 109 -7.65 2.78 9.58
C GLU A 109 -7.77 4.29 9.81
N GLU A 110 -8.26 5.04 8.82
CA GLU A 110 -8.43 6.49 8.94
C GLU A 110 -9.43 6.84 10.06
N LYS A 111 -10.49 6.05 10.23
CA LYS A 111 -11.43 6.22 11.36
C LYS A 111 -10.73 6.05 12.71
N ASN A 112 -9.97 4.97 12.88
CA ASN A 112 -9.22 4.73 14.12
C ASN A 112 -8.18 5.84 14.38
N LEU A 113 -7.55 6.37 13.32
CA LEU A 113 -6.60 7.48 13.42
C LEU A 113 -7.30 8.80 13.80
N VAL A 114 -8.52 9.05 13.31
CA VAL A 114 -9.34 10.17 13.78
C VAL A 114 -9.67 10.01 15.26
N ASP A 115 -10.08 8.82 15.69
CA ASP A 115 -10.40 8.55 17.11
C ASP A 115 -9.17 8.71 18.02
N GLN A 116 -7.97 8.38 17.53
CA GLN A 116 -6.72 8.50 18.28
C GLN A 116 -6.12 9.92 18.31
N TYR A 117 -6.20 10.66 17.20
CA TYR A 117 -5.46 11.92 17.00
C TYR A 117 -6.35 13.15 16.81
N GLY A 118 -7.66 12.97 16.64
CA GLY A 118 -8.64 14.04 16.47
C GLY A 118 -8.28 15.04 15.36
N ASP A 119 -8.32 16.33 15.71
CA ASP A 119 -8.09 17.44 14.79
C ASP A 119 -6.72 17.42 14.10
N ALA A 120 -5.70 16.86 14.76
CA ALA A 120 -4.36 16.74 14.17
C ALA A 120 -4.40 15.86 12.91
N TYR A 121 -5.15 14.75 12.95
CA TYR A 121 -5.31 13.87 11.80
C TYR A 121 -6.26 14.44 10.74
N LEU A 122 -7.35 15.11 11.16
CA LEU A 122 -8.23 15.80 10.22
C LEU A 122 -7.49 16.89 9.43
N ASN A 123 -6.62 17.66 10.08
CA ASN A 123 -5.79 18.64 9.40
C ASN A 123 -4.77 17.96 8.46
N TYR A 124 -4.18 16.85 8.88
CA TYR A 124 -3.30 16.06 8.03
C TYR A 124 -4.02 15.53 6.78
N GLN A 125 -5.24 15.00 6.91
CA GLN A 125 -6.07 14.51 5.79
C GLN A 125 -6.37 15.60 4.76
N LYS A 126 -6.64 16.84 5.20
CA LYS A 126 -6.88 17.97 4.30
C LYS A 126 -5.67 18.33 3.45
N ASN A 127 -4.47 18.05 3.97
CA ASN A 127 -3.23 18.51 3.38
C ASN A 127 -2.46 17.41 2.62
N VAL A 128 -2.68 16.13 2.95
CA VAL A 128 -1.94 15.00 2.34
C VAL A 128 -2.91 14.10 1.57
N PRO A 129 -2.65 13.81 0.28
CA PRO A 129 -3.49 12.92 -0.52
C PRO A 129 -3.43 11.46 -0.03
N MET A 130 -4.44 10.66 -0.34
CA MET A 130 -4.54 9.28 0.15
C MET A 130 -3.42 8.37 -0.38
N LEU A 131 -3.28 8.24 -1.71
CA LEU A 131 -2.35 7.28 -2.34
C LEU A 131 -1.35 7.92 -3.31
N PHE A 132 -1.76 8.87 -4.14
CA PHE A 132 -0.85 9.45 -5.15
C PHE A 132 0.01 10.56 -4.54
N PRO A 133 1.36 10.48 -4.63
CA PRO A 133 2.25 11.43 -3.97
C PRO A 133 2.13 12.82 -4.57
N THR A 134 1.87 13.81 -3.73
CA THR A 134 2.09 15.22 -4.11
C THR A 134 3.49 15.64 -3.73
N TRP A 135 4.23 16.21 -4.68
CA TRP A 135 5.58 16.76 -4.48
C TRP A 135 5.57 18.23 -4.07
N SER A 136 4.39 18.78 -3.78
CA SER A 136 4.22 20.20 -3.46
C SER A 136 4.89 20.53 -2.12
N LYS A 137 5.95 21.35 -2.17
CA LYS A 137 6.63 21.94 -1.02
C LYS A 137 5.75 23.02 -0.37
N LYS A 138 4.59 22.66 0.19
CA LYS A 138 3.97 23.57 1.16
C LYS A 138 4.75 23.42 2.46
N LYS A 139 5.56 24.43 2.81
CA LYS A 139 6.10 24.60 4.17
C LYS A 139 4.92 24.44 5.13
N ARG A 140 4.97 23.43 5.99
CA ARG A 140 3.98 23.23 7.05
C ARG A 140 4.69 23.58 8.34
N ALA A 141 4.21 24.65 8.96
CA ALA A 141 4.66 25.20 10.23
C ALA A 141 4.47 24.17 11.35
#